data_AF-V6KR85-F1
#
_entry.id   AF-V6KR85-F1
#
_cell.length_a   1.000
_cell.length_b   1.000
_cell.length_c   1.000
_cell.angle_alpha   90.00
_cell.angle_beta   90.00
_cell.angle_gamma   90.00
#
_symmetry.space_group_name_H-M   'P 1'
#
loop_
_entity.id
_entity.type
_entity.pdbx_description
1 polymer ?
#
loop_
_entity_poly.entity_id
_entity_poly.type
_entity_poly.pdbx_seq_one_letter_code
_entity_poly.pdbx_strand_id
1 'polypeptide(L)'
;MLDRLVTATGPGRLRLVHANDSKDVCGAAKDRHANIGAGHIGAAPFADLMTQPATQGVPLIIETPGGDERHAADVARLKELQYTP
;
A
#
# COMPACT_ATOMS: atom_id res chain seq x y z
N MET A 1 3.87 -2.11 -12.45
CA MET A 1 2.69 -2.95 -12.07
C MET A 1 1.38 -2.16 -12.22
N LEU A 2 1.31 -0.95 -11.68
CA LEU A 2 0.14 -0.06 -11.82
C LEU A 2 -0.17 0.34 -13.28
N ASP A 3 0.82 0.40 -14.17
CA ASP A 3 0.57 0.63 -15.60
C ASP A 3 -0.34 -0.44 -16.23
N ARG A 4 -0.23 -1.69 -15.76
CA ARG A 4 -1.10 -2.78 -16.22
C ARG A 4 -2.53 -2.58 -15.74
N LEU A 5 -2.72 -2.09 -14.52
CA LEU A 5 -4.04 -1.73 -13.99
C LEU A 5 -4.65 -0.62 -14.86
N VAL A 6 -3.91 0.47 -15.08
CA VAL A 6 -4.37 1.60 -15.92
C VAL A 6 -4.71 1.15 -17.34
N THR A 7 -3.87 0.30 -17.94
CA THR A 7 -4.11 -0.25 -19.29
C THR A 7 -5.39 -1.08 -19.35
N ALA A 8 -5.65 -1.91 -18.32
CA ALA A 8 -6.81 -2.79 -18.30
C ALA A 8 -8.11 -2.05 -17.97
N THR A 9 -8.07 -1.02 -17.12
CA THR A 9 -9.27 -0.34 -16.64
C THR A 9 -9.59 0.96 -17.37
N GLY A 10 -8.58 1.59 -17.96
CA GLY A 10 -8.63 2.97 -18.47
C GLY A 10 -8.11 3.99 -17.45
N PRO A 11 -7.63 5.16 -17.91
CA PRO A 11 -7.07 6.22 -17.05
C PRO A 11 -8.11 6.84 -16.12
N GLY A 12 -7.65 7.37 -14.99
CA GLY A 12 -8.48 8.09 -14.02
C GLY A 12 -9.43 7.20 -13.20
N ARG A 13 -9.43 5.88 -13.37
CA ARG A 13 -10.34 4.97 -12.64
C ARG A 13 -9.79 4.44 -11.32
N LEU A 14 -8.50 4.59 -11.05
CA LEU A 14 -7.94 4.33 -9.73
C LEU A 14 -8.35 5.48 -8.80
N ARG A 15 -9.23 5.19 -7.83
CA ARG A 15 -9.85 6.21 -6.95
C ARG A 15 -9.47 6.08 -5.48
N LEU A 16 -8.95 4.93 -5.06
CA LEU A 16 -8.58 4.64 -3.67
C LEU A 16 -7.62 3.45 -3.68
N VAL A 17 -6.66 3.45 -2.77
CA VAL A 17 -5.81 2.30 -2.47
C VAL A 17 -5.93 1.93 -1.00
N HIS A 18 -6.25 0.67 -0.72
CA HIS A 18 -6.12 0.11 0.63
C HIS A 18 -4.69 -0.42 0.75
N ALA A 19 -3.83 0.31 1.44
CA ALA A 19 -2.42 -0.01 1.60
C ALA A 19 -2.25 -0.91 2.83
N ASN A 20 -2.29 -2.22 2.63
CA ASN A 20 -2.15 -3.22 3.68
C ASN A 20 -0.99 -4.16 3.34
N ASP A 21 -0.08 -4.42 4.28
CA ASP A 21 0.87 -5.52 4.13
C ASP A 21 0.15 -6.86 4.38
N SER A 22 0.77 -7.98 4.01
CA SER A 22 0.17 -9.31 4.13
C SER A 22 0.91 -10.15 5.17
N LYS A 23 0.16 -10.79 6.07
CA LYS A 23 0.70 -11.83 6.97
C LYS A 23 1.07 -13.12 6.24
N ASP A 24 0.66 -13.28 4.98
CA ASP A 24 0.84 -14.49 4.20
C ASP A 24 1.58 -14.23 2.90
N VAL A 25 2.28 -15.27 2.41
CA VAL A 25 2.98 -15.25 1.11
C VAL A 25 2.00 -15.04 -0.05
N CYS A 26 2.54 -14.54 -1.17
CA CYS A 26 1.77 -14.37 -2.41
C CYS A 26 1.11 -15.69 -2.84
N GLY A 27 -0.16 -15.62 -3.24
CA GLY A 27 -0.94 -16.79 -3.69
C GLY A 27 -1.60 -17.60 -2.56
N ALA A 28 -1.42 -17.22 -1.29
CA ALA A 28 -2.02 -17.96 -0.16
C ALA A 28 -3.55 -17.85 -0.05
N ALA A 29 -4.19 -16.94 -0.80
CA ALA A 29 -5.64 -16.70 -0.80
C ALA A 29 -6.23 -16.45 0.60
N LYS A 30 -5.48 -15.74 1.46
CA LYS A 30 -5.92 -15.32 2.79
C LYS A 30 -5.92 -13.81 2.88
N ASP A 31 -6.95 -13.28 3.53
CA ASP A 31 -7.14 -11.86 3.74
C ASP A 31 -6.74 -11.48 5.17
N ARG A 32 -5.42 -11.45 5.42
CA ARG A 32 -4.86 -11.18 6.75
C ARG A 32 -3.83 -10.08 6.67
N HIS A 33 -4.24 -8.88 7.07
CA HIS A 33 -3.39 -7.70 7.01
C HIS A 33 -2.27 -7.73 8.06
N ALA A 34 -1.10 -7.22 7.66
CA ALA A 34 0.03 -6.90 8.51
C ALA A 34 0.28 -5.39 8.48
N ASN A 35 0.96 -4.88 9.53
CA ASN A 35 1.47 -3.51 9.56
C ASN A 35 2.53 -3.31 8.47
N ILE A 36 2.73 -2.06 8.05
CA ILE A 36 3.48 -1.72 6.84
C ILE A 36 4.95 -2.11 6.97
N GLY A 37 5.40 -3.03 6.10
CA GLY A 37 6.76 -3.53 6.08
C GLY A 37 7.04 -4.70 7.05
N ALA A 38 6.05 -5.10 7.84
CA ALA A 38 6.16 -6.22 8.78
C ALA A 38 5.63 -7.54 8.21
N GLY A 39 5.06 -7.53 7.01
CA GLY A 39 4.51 -8.69 6.32
C GLY A 39 5.39 -9.20 5.18
N HIS A 40 4.79 -10.04 4.34
CA HIS A 40 5.46 -10.66 3.19
C HIS A 40 5.52 -9.76 1.95
N ILE A 41 4.73 -8.67 1.89
CA ILE A 41 4.91 -7.67 0.83
C ILE A 41 6.16 -6.85 1.13
N GLY A 42 6.35 -6.47 2.40
CA GLY A 42 7.53 -5.75 2.87
C GLY A 42 7.51 -4.27 2.44
N ALA A 43 8.51 -3.50 2.89
CA ALA A 43 8.48 -2.03 2.74
C ALA A 43 8.76 -1.52 1.32
N ALA A 44 9.58 -2.21 0.53
CA ALA A 44 10.02 -1.72 -0.78
C ALA A 44 8.86 -1.51 -1.78
N PRO A 45 7.91 -2.45 -1.93
CA PRO A 45 6.74 -2.21 -2.79
C PRO A 45 5.86 -1.04 -2.35
N PHE A 46 5.83 -0.70 -1.06
CA PHE A 46 5.12 0.51 -0.60
C PHE A 46 5.87 1.78 -0.98
N ALA A 47 7.21 1.80 -0.94
CA ALA A 47 7.99 2.93 -1.46
C ALA A 47 7.70 3.18 -2.95
N ASP A 48 7.65 2.10 -3.74
CA ASP A 48 7.24 2.16 -5.14
C ASP A 48 5.81 2.72 -5.25
N LEU A 49 4.86 2.17 -4.50
CA LEU A 49 3.46 2.63 -4.51
C LEU A 49 3.31 4.13 -4.20
N MET A 50 4.07 4.64 -3.22
CA MET A 50 4.02 6.04 -2.77
C MET A 50 4.60 7.02 -3.80
N THR A 51 5.44 6.55 -4.73
CA THR A 51 6.11 7.38 -5.75
C THR A 51 5.57 7.18 -7.16
N GLN A 52 4.62 6.25 -7.35
CA GLN A 52 4.06 5.93 -8.66
C GLN A 52 3.21 7.07 -9.25
N PRO A 53 3.41 7.46 -10.52
CA PRO A 53 2.59 8.48 -11.17
C PRO A 53 1.09 8.14 -11.19
N ALA A 54 0.74 6.85 -11.34
CA ALA A 54 -0.65 6.40 -11.39
C ALA A 54 -1.42 6.59 -10.08
N THR A 55 -0.74 6.78 -8.95
CA THR A 55 -1.34 7.00 -7.63
C THR A 55 -1.31 8.46 -7.18
N GLN A 56 -0.79 9.37 -8.01
CA GLN A 56 -0.78 10.81 -7.68
C GLN A 56 -2.20 11.34 -7.46
N GLY A 57 -2.44 11.92 -6.28
CA GLY A 57 -3.75 12.44 -5.87
C GLY A 57 -4.79 11.37 -5.51
N VAL A 58 -4.43 10.08 -5.57
CA VAL A 58 -5.29 8.99 -5.12
C VAL A 58 -5.17 8.84 -3.60
N PRO A 59 -6.27 8.87 -2.83
CA PRO A 59 -6.21 8.63 -1.40
C PRO A 59 -5.74 7.21 -1.10
N LEU A 60 -4.94 7.09 -0.03
CA LEU A 60 -4.55 5.81 0.56
C LEU A 60 -5.19 5.69 1.94
N ILE A 61 -5.73 4.51 2.24
CA ILE A 61 -6.19 4.15 3.59
C ILE A 61 -5.49 2.87 4.04
N ILE A 62 -5.42 2.69 5.36
CA ILE A 62 -4.88 1.49 5.98
C ILE A 62 -6.00 0.79 6.76
N GLU A 63 -5.93 -0.54 6.80
CA GLU A 63 -6.84 -1.43 7.54
C GLU A 63 -6.00 -2.45 8.34
N THR A 64 -4.85 -2.00 8.84
CA THR A 64 -3.87 -2.82 9.55
C THR A 64 -4.30 -3.10 10.99
N PRO A 65 -3.79 -4.16 11.64
CA PRO A 65 -4.17 -4.46 13.03
C PRO A 65 -3.54 -3.48 14.03
N GLY A 66 -4.19 -3.29 15.18
CA GLY A 66 -3.61 -2.63 16.36
C GLY A 66 -4.19 -1.28 16.77
N GLY A 67 -5.24 -0.80 16.08
CA GLY A 67 -5.95 0.44 16.43
C GLY A 67 -5.13 1.72 16.22
N ASP A 68 -5.65 2.84 16.74
CA ASP A 68 -5.22 4.20 16.41
C ASP A 68 -3.71 4.44 16.53
N GLU A 69 -3.06 3.94 17.58
CA GLU A 69 -1.61 4.14 17.78
C GLU A 69 -0.79 3.43 16.69
N ARG A 70 -1.15 2.18 16.35
CA ARG A 70 -0.46 1.45 15.27
C ARG A 70 -0.83 2.01 13.90
N HIS A 71 -2.06 2.47 13.73
CA HIS A 71 -2.49 3.15 12.51
C HIS A 71 -1.69 4.42 12.28
N ALA A 72 -1.50 5.24 13.32
CA ALA A 72 -0.67 6.43 13.25
C ALA A 72 0.78 6.10 12.86
N ALA A 73 1.34 5.01 13.41
CA ALA A 73 2.68 4.54 13.06
C ALA A 73 2.78 4.06 11.59
N ASP A 74 1.80 3.32 11.09
CA ASP A 74 1.75 2.86 9.69
C ASP A 74 1.60 4.04 8.71
N VAL A 75 0.77 5.04 9.06
CA VAL A 75 0.64 6.28 8.28
C VAL A 75 1.96 7.05 8.25
N ALA A 76 2.64 7.17 9.39
CA ALA A 76 3.96 7.80 9.45
C ALA A 76 4.96 7.04 8.59
N ARG A 77 4.96 5.70 8.65
CA ARG A 77 5.83 4.85 7.85
C ARG A 77 5.63 5.03 6.34
N LEU A 78 4.38 5.08 5.88
CA LEU A 78 4.08 5.34 4.47
C LEU A 78 4.59 6.73 4.03
N LYS A 79 4.45 7.75 4.88
CA LYS A 79 4.98 9.09 4.60
C LYS A 79 6.50 9.10 4.52
N GLU A 80 7.21 8.38 5.39
CA GLU A 80 8.68 8.23 5.29
C GLU A 80 9.10 7.59 3.97
N LEU A 81 8.38 6.54 3.54
CA LEU A 81 8.66 5.83 2.29
C LEU A 81 8.44 6.70 1.05
N GLN A 82 7.60 7.75 1.14
CA GLN A 82 7.40 8.71 0.07
C GLN A 82 8.64 9.57 -0.24
N TYR A 83 9.55 9.73 0.72
CA TYR A 83 10.74 10.59 0.62
C TYR A 83 12.05 9.80 0.67
N THR A 84 12.02 8.49 0.45
CA THR A 84 13.24 7.70 0.36
C THR A 84 13.96 8.04 -0.96
N PRO A 85 15.25 8.45 -0.94
CA PRO A 85 15.98 8.87 -2.12
C PRO A 85 16.23 7.73 -3.13
#